data_AF-A0A0F9MLP8-F1
#
_entry.id   AF-A0A0F9MLP8-F1
#
_cell.length_a   1.000
_cell.length_b   1.000
_cell.length_c   1.000
_cell.angle_alpha   90.00
_cell.angle_beta   90.00
_cell.angle_gamma   90.00
#
_symmetry.space_group_name_H-M   'P 1'
#
loop_
_entity.id
_entity.type
_entity.pdbx_description
1 polymer ?
#
loop_
_entity_poly.entity_id
_entity_poly.type
_entity_poly.pdbx_seq_one_letter_code
_entity_poly.pdbx_strand_id
1 'polypeptide(L)'
;MSEYYILEDGKPKPVSDVLEWSQWYEANREGRIVAQTELSGARISTVFLGLDHSFGGGPPLIYETLVFDGPHDMEMDRCSTPEQAVAMHQKMVEKVRGGNEE
;
A
#
# COMPACT_ATOMS: atom_id res chain seq x y z
N MET A 1 -5.06 -19.65 -4.08
CA MET A 1 -4.78 -18.21 -4.35
C MET A 1 -3.30 -18.00 -4.14
N SER A 2 -2.66 -17.14 -4.93
CA SER A 2 -1.22 -16.88 -4.77
C SER A 2 -1.00 -15.94 -3.60
N GLU A 3 -0.03 -16.25 -2.75
CA GLU A 3 0.34 -15.41 -1.60
C GLU A 3 1.24 -14.24 -2.02
N TYR A 4 1.95 -14.39 -3.14
CA TYR A 4 2.97 -13.46 -3.63
C TYR A 4 2.55 -12.77 -4.93
N TYR A 5 2.86 -11.49 -5.04
CA TYR A 5 2.60 -10.67 -6.21
C TYR A 5 3.80 -9.78 -6.53
N ILE A 6 4.05 -9.59 -7.82
CA ILE A 6 5.02 -8.62 -8.36
C ILE A 6 4.30 -7.60 -9.24
N LEU A 7 4.93 -6.47 -9.55
CA LEU A 7 4.44 -5.55 -10.59
C LEU A 7 5.16 -5.82 -11.90
N GLU A 8 4.38 -6.10 -12.94
CA GLU A 8 4.81 -6.20 -14.34
C GLU A 8 4.05 -5.13 -15.13
N ASP A 9 4.78 -4.15 -15.71
CA ASP A 9 4.20 -2.98 -16.40
C ASP A 9 3.16 -2.21 -15.55
N GLY A 10 3.42 -2.09 -14.25
CA GLY A 10 2.53 -1.42 -13.30
C GLY A 10 1.27 -2.22 -12.92
N LYS A 11 1.16 -3.48 -13.35
CA LYS A 11 0.04 -4.36 -13.02
C LYS A 11 0.46 -5.46 -12.06
N PRO A 12 -0.35 -5.77 -11.04
CA PRO A 12 -0.07 -6.87 -10.13
C PRO A 12 -0.19 -8.21 -10.85
N LYS A 13 0.88 -8.99 -10.80
CA LYS A 13 0.99 -10.35 -11.35
C LYS A 13 1.22 -11.34 -10.21
N PRO A 14 0.35 -12.35 -10.04
CA PRO A 14 0.58 -13.38 -9.05
C PRO A 14 1.78 -14.25 -9.43
N VAL A 15 2.63 -14.54 -8.46
CA VAL A 15 3.75 -15.48 -8.60
C VAL A 15 3.66 -16.55 -7.52
N SER A 16 4.18 -17.74 -7.82
CA SER A 16 4.20 -18.87 -6.86
C SER A 16 5.61 -19.19 -6.37
N ASP A 17 6.64 -18.69 -7.04
CA ASP A 17 8.03 -18.85 -6.62
C ASP A 17 8.41 -17.73 -5.63
N VAL A 18 8.69 -18.12 -4.39
CA VAL A 18 9.12 -17.20 -3.33
C VAL A 18 10.47 -16.57 -3.63
N LEU A 19 11.35 -17.25 -4.36
CA LEU A 19 12.66 -16.72 -4.72
C LEU A 19 12.53 -15.65 -5.81
N GLU A 20 11.70 -15.89 -6.82
CA GLU A 20 11.34 -14.89 -7.84
C GLU A 20 10.75 -13.64 -7.17
N TRP A 21 9.76 -13.83 -6.29
CA TRP A 21 9.16 -12.74 -5.53
C TRP A 21 10.18 -11.99 -4.68
N SER A 22 11.02 -12.70 -3.92
CA SER A 22 12.00 -12.09 -3.01
C SER A 22 13.04 -11.26 -3.76
N GLN A 23 13.57 -11.78 -4.88
CA GLN A 23 14.51 -11.05 -5.73
C GLN A 23 13.88 -9.79 -6.31
N TRP A 24 12.64 -9.91 -6.82
CA TRP A 24 11.91 -8.76 -7.34
C TRP A 24 11.64 -7.73 -6.24
N TYR A 25 11.18 -8.16 -5.07
CA TYR A 25 10.79 -7.29 -3.96
C TYR A 25 11.96 -6.46 -3.44
N GLU A 26 13.13 -7.07 -3.31
CA GLU A 26 14.37 -6.40 -2.91
C GLU A 26 14.88 -5.43 -3.98
N ALA A 27 14.80 -5.81 -5.25
CA ALA A 27 15.24 -4.95 -6.36
C ALA A 27 14.31 -3.75 -6.62
N ASN A 28 13.02 -3.85 -6.27
CA ASN A 28 12.00 -2.86 -6.62
C ASN A 28 11.51 -2.01 -5.44
N ARG A 29 12.34 -1.75 -4.43
CA ARG A 29 11.96 -1.00 -3.22
C ARG A 29 11.25 0.32 -3.52
N GLU A 30 11.80 1.13 -4.43
CA GLU A 30 11.21 2.41 -4.83
C GLU A 30 10.01 2.24 -5.77
N GLY A 31 10.06 1.27 -6.68
CA GLY A 31 8.97 0.97 -7.62
C GLY A 31 7.70 0.41 -6.97
N ARG A 32 7.75 0.06 -5.68
CA ARG A 32 6.59 -0.32 -4.88
C ARG A 32 5.83 0.86 -4.29
N ILE A 33 6.41 2.06 -4.29
CA ILE A 33 5.75 3.24 -3.72
C ILE A 33 4.73 3.77 -4.73
N VAL A 34 3.46 3.82 -4.32
CA VAL A 34 2.37 4.39 -5.14
C VAL A 34 2.28 5.89 -4.92
N ALA A 35 2.30 6.33 -3.67
CA ALA A 35 2.25 7.75 -3.31
C ALA A 35 2.76 7.97 -1.89
N GLN A 36 3.36 9.14 -1.64
CA GLN A 36 3.77 9.59 -0.33
C GLN A 36 3.39 11.06 -0.15
N THR A 37 2.87 11.40 1.02
CA THR A 37 2.51 12.78 1.39
C THR A 37 2.92 13.04 2.82
N GLU A 38 3.55 14.19 3.08
CA GLU A 38 3.86 14.67 4.43
C GLU A 38 2.99 15.90 4.74
N LEU A 39 2.22 15.86 5.83
CA LEU A 39 1.38 16.98 6.26
C LEU A 39 1.07 16.89 7.76
N SER A 40 0.91 18.04 8.43
CA SER A 40 0.58 18.11 9.86
C SER A 40 1.49 17.29 10.79
N GLY A 41 2.76 17.10 10.42
CA GLY A 41 3.69 16.26 11.19
C GLY A 41 3.47 14.76 11.05
N ALA A 42 2.56 14.32 10.18
CA ALA A 42 2.34 12.94 9.79
C ALA A 42 2.90 12.68 8.39
N ARG A 43 3.28 11.43 8.12
CA ARG A 43 3.66 10.93 6.81
C ARG A 43 2.68 9.84 6.38
N ILE A 44 1.95 10.06 5.30
CA ILE A 44 1.08 9.08 4.67
C ILE A 44 1.86 8.39 3.56
N SER A 45 2.00 7.06 3.63
CA SER A 45 2.66 6.28 2.57
C SER A 45 1.74 5.20 2.05
N THR A 46 1.55 5.18 0.73
CA THR A 46 0.84 4.11 0.03
C THR A 46 1.82 3.28 -0.78
N VAL A 47 1.81 1.96 -0.55
CA VAL A 47 2.77 1.03 -1.16
C VAL A 47 2.07 -0.21 -1.69
N PHE A 48 2.69 -0.83 -2.68
CA PHE A 48 2.44 -2.21 -3.06
C PHE A 48 3.18 -3.15 -2.10
N LEU A 49 2.41 -4.00 -1.42
CA LEU A 49 2.88 -4.94 -0.41
C LEU A 49 3.58 -6.16 -1.02
N GLY A 50 3.20 -6.56 -2.24
CA GLY A 50 3.66 -7.80 -2.85
C GLY A 50 3.21 -9.09 -2.14
N LEU A 51 2.43 -8.97 -1.06
CA LEU A 51 1.89 -10.07 -0.28
C LEU A 51 0.39 -9.88 -0.10
N ASP A 52 -0.39 -10.95 -0.30
CA ASP A 52 -1.83 -10.92 -0.06
C ASP A 52 -2.17 -10.96 1.43
N HIS A 53 -2.62 -9.82 1.95
CA HIS A 53 -3.08 -9.68 3.33
C HIS A 53 -4.57 -9.98 3.54
N SER A 54 -5.25 -10.55 2.54
CA SER A 54 -6.65 -11.00 2.68
C SER A 54 -6.78 -12.26 3.54
N PHE A 55 -5.69 -13.03 3.69
CA PHE A 55 -5.64 -14.33 4.37
C PHE A 55 -6.74 -15.30 3.90
N GLY A 56 -7.14 -15.21 2.62
CA GLY A 56 -8.18 -16.04 2.05
C GLY A 56 -9.61 -15.50 2.23
N GLY A 57 -9.77 -14.34 2.87
CA GLY A 57 -11.06 -13.75 3.22
C GLY A 57 -11.75 -12.95 2.11
N GLY A 58 -11.22 -12.90 0.89
CA GLY A 58 -11.80 -12.11 -0.19
C GLY A 58 -10.82 -11.83 -1.33
N PRO A 59 -11.01 -10.74 -2.10
CA PRO A 59 -10.05 -10.32 -3.11
C PRO A 59 -8.70 -9.96 -2.46
N PRO A 60 -7.58 -10.10 -3.20
CA PRO A 60 -6.25 -9.94 -2.64
C PRO A 60 -6.01 -8.52 -2.12
N LEU A 61 -5.51 -8.38 -0.89
CA LEU A 61 -5.17 -7.08 -0.30
C LEU A 61 -3.66 -6.87 -0.43
N ILE A 62 -3.27 -6.24 -1.54
CA ILE A 62 -1.89 -6.16 -2.02
C ILE A 62 -1.35 -4.72 -2.07
N TYR A 63 -2.18 -3.74 -1.71
CA TYR A 63 -1.78 -2.36 -1.49
C TYR A 63 -2.14 -1.94 -0.07
N GLU A 64 -1.34 -1.06 0.52
CA GLU A 64 -1.54 -0.52 1.86
C GLU A 64 -1.25 0.97 1.87
N THR A 65 -2.13 1.72 2.52
CA THR A 65 -1.89 3.10 2.94
C THR A 65 -1.74 3.09 4.45
N LEU A 66 -0.64 3.63 4.95
CA LEU A 66 -0.35 3.73 6.38
C LEU A 66 0.06 5.16 6.70
N VAL A 67 -0.51 5.69 7.79
CA VAL A 67 -0.07 6.94 8.40
C VAL A 67 1.01 6.63 9.43
N PHE A 68 2.12 7.36 9.34
CA PHE A 68 3.21 7.33 10.29
C PHE A 68 3.25 8.67 11.02
N ASP A 69 3.29 8.62 12.34
CA ASP A 69 3.37 9.76 13.23
C ASP A 69 2.16 10.73 13.10
N GLY A 70 2.14 11.75 13.95
CA GLY A 70 1.15 12.82 13.89
C GLY A 70 -0.31 12.36 14.11
N PRO A 71 -1.29 13.15 13.64
CA PRO A 71 -2.70 12.78 13.73
C PRO A 71 -2.99 11.53 12.90
N HIS A 72 -3.81 10.61 13.44
CA HIS A 72 -4.13 9.32 12.82
C HIS A 72 -2.92 8.37 12.67
N ASP A 73 -1.89 8.50 13.51
CA ASP A 73 -0.78 7.56 13.56
C ASP A 73 -1.26 6.10 13.63
N MET A 74 -0.59 5.22 12.89
CA MET A 74 -0.92 3.80 12.73
C MET A 74 -2.26 3.51 12.05
N GLU A 75 -3.00 4.53 11.60
CA GLU A 75 -4.20 4.31 10.81
C GLU A 75 -3.82 3.75 9.44
N MET A 76 -4.50 2.66 9.07
CA MET A 76 -4.20 1.90 7.86
C MET A 76 -5.45 1.45 7.13
N ASP A 77 -5.34 1.42 5.81
CA ASP A 77 -6.32 0.79 4.93
C ASP A 77 -5.59 -0.01 3.85
N ARG A 78 -6.28 -1.03 3.31
CA ARG A 78 -5.75 -1.91 2.27
C ARG A 78 -6.74 -2.08 1.12
N CYS A 79 -6.21 -2.26 -0.09
CA CYS A 79 -7.03 -2.48 -1.27
C CYS A 79 -6.35 -3.41 -2.29
N SER A 80 -7.08 -3.73 -3.37
CA SER A 80 -6.67 -4.73 -4.36
C SER A 80 -6.09 -4.13 -5.64
N THR A 81 -6.48 -2.91 -6.01
CA THR A 81 -6.09 -2.33 -7.30
C THR A 81 -5.28 -1.02 -7.14
N PRO A 82 -4.42 -0.67 -8.11
CA PRO A 82 -3.66 0.57 -8.04
C PRO A 82 -4.55 1.82 -8.07
N GLU A 83 -5.67 1.80 -8.77
CA GLU A 83 -6.63 2.91 -8.80
C GLU A 83 -7.27 3.11 -7.42
N GLN A 84 -7.64 2.03 -6.75
CA GLN A 84 -8.12 2.07 -5.38
C GLN A 84 -7.04 2.60 -4.44
N ALA A 85 -5.77 2.23 -4.64
CA ALA A 85 -4.66 2.67 -3.80
C ALA A 85 -4.47 4.19 -3.87
N VAL A 86 -4.55 4.77 -5.07
CA VAL A 86 -4.49 6.22 -5.25
C VAL A 86 -5.68 6.93 -4.58
N ALA A 87 -6.90 6.42 -4.78
CA ALA A 87 -8.09 7.01 -4.13
C ALA A 87 -8.05 6.88 -2.60
N MET A 88 -7.57 5.75 -2.10
CA MET A 88 -7.35 5.49 -0.67
C MET A 88 -6.31 6.43 -0.08
N HIS A 89 -5.21 6.69 -0.79
CA HIS A 89 -4.20 7.67 -0.38
C HIS A 89 -4.81 9.08 -0.23
N GLN A 90 -5.57 9.53 -1.23
CA GLN A 90 -6.18 10.86 -1.22
C GLN A 90 -7.15 11.03 -0.04
N LYS A 91 -7.99 10.02 0.21
CA LYS A 91 -8.90 10.02 1.37
C LYS A 91 -8.14 10.10 2.68
N MET A 92 -7.05 9.36 2.83
CA MET A 92 -6.22 9.40 4.05
C MET A 92 -5.58 10.78 4.23
N VAL A 93 -5.06 11.37 3.15
CA VAL A 93 -4.51 12.74 3.14
C VAL A 93 -5.56 13.77 3.58
N GLU A 94 -6.78 13.69 3.06
CA GLU A 94 -7.89 14.57 3.47
C GLU A 94 -8.27 14.37 4.94
N LYS A 95 -8.27 13.12 5.41
CA LYS A 95 -8.55 12.78 6.81
C LYS A 95 -7.51 13.38 7.76
N VAL A 96 -6.22 13.12 7.51
CA VAL A 96 -5.12 13.67 8.33
C VAL A 96 -5.11 15.20 8.28
N ARG A 97 -5.48 15.79 7.14
CA ARG A 97 -5.60 17.26 7.02
C ARG A 97 -6.71 17.83 7.90
N GLY A 98 -7.87 17.18 7.94
CA GLY A 98 -9.04 17.62 8.73
C GLY A 98 -8.95 17.30 10.23
N GLY A 99 -8.19 16.27 10.62
CA GLY A 99 -7.95 15.91 12.02
C GLY A 99 -7.08 16.88 12.82
N ASN A 100 -6.76 18.05 12.25
CA ASN A 100 -6.00 19.12 12.91
C ASN A 100 -6.91 20.22 13.51
N GLU A 101 -8.23 19.99 13.56
CA GLU A 101 -9.26 20.93 14.02
C GLU A 101 -9.95 20.54 15.36
N GLU A 102 -9.36 19.66 16.19
CA GLU A 102 -9.89 19.34 17.54
C GLU A 102 -9.06 19.93 18.68
#